data_AF-A0A535GQ44-F1
#
_entry.id   AF-A0A535GQ44-F1
#
_cell.length_a   1.000
_cell.length_b   1.000
_cell.length_c   1.000
_cell.angle_alpha   90.00
_cell.angle_beta   90.00
_cell.angle_gamma   90.00
#
_symmetry.space_group_name_H-M   'P 1'
#
loop_
_entity.id
_entity.type
_entity.pdbx_description
1 polymer ?
#
loop_
_entity_poly.entity_id
_entity_poly.type
_entity_poly.pdbx_seq_one_letter_code
_entity_poly.pdbx_strand_id
1 'polypeptide(L)' 'GKDIRFVATGVTDGELLQGVRFFARGARTHTILLDGRMGKVRFINTQHFEDPAKPPVVRI' A
#
# COMPACT_ATOMS: atom_id res chain seq x y z
N GLY A 1 24.66 3.16 0.99
CA GLY A 1 24.71 2.89 -0.46
C GLY A 1 24.34 4.15 -1.23
N LYS A 2 24.71 4.26 -2.50
CA LYS A 2 24.38 5.44 -3.33
C LYS A 2 22.90 5.48 -3.76
N ASP A 3 22.29 4.30 -3.92
CA ASP A 3 20.86 4.14 -4.18
C ASP A 3 20.19 3.49 -2.98
N ILE A 4 19.33 4.23 -2.27
CA ILE A 4 18.60 3.75 -1.10
C ILE A 4 17.10 3.94 -1.34
N ARG A 5 16.34 2.88 -1.08
CA ARG A 5 14.88 2.92 -0.99
C ARG A 5 14.46 2.43 0.38
N PHE A 6 13.52 3.15 0.99
CA PHE A 6 12.84 2.71 2.19
C PHE A 6 11.38 2.45 1.87
N VAL A 7 10.85 1.32 2.35
CA VAL A 7 9.44 0.96 2.18
C VAL A 7 8.92 0.44 3.51
N ALA A 8 7.76 0.92 3.92
CA ALA A 8 7.06 0.41 5.10
C ALA A 8 5.56 0.31 4.81
N THR A 9 4.92 -0.74 5.32
CA THR A 9 3.49 -1.00 5.22
C THR A 9 2.91 -1.15 6.61
N GLY A 10 1.77 -0.53 6.87
CA GLY A 10 1.07 -0.66 8.15
C GLY A 10 0.47 -2.07 8.30
N VAL A 11 0.78 -2.74 9.42
CA VAL A 11 0.15 -4.01 9.81
C VAL A 11 -1.06 -3.73 10.69
N THR A 12 -0.88 -2.95 11.76
CA THR A 12 -1.92 -2.34 12.59
C THR A 12 -1.99 -0.84 12.34
N ASP A 13 -3.11 -0.20 12.72
CA ASP A 13 -3.24 1.26 12.60
C ASP A 13 -2.15 1.96 13.44
N GLY A 14 -1.39 2.83 12.79
CA GLY A 14 -0.45 3.74 13.42
C GLY A 14 -0.66 5.16 12.90
N GLU A 15 0.13 6.12 13.40
CA GLU A 15 -0.03 7.53 13.04
C GLU A 15 0.21 7.81 11.55
N LEU A 16 1.19 7.11 10.95
CA LEU A 16 1.59 7.35 9.57
C LEU A 16 0.86 6.44 8.57
N LEU A 17 0.65 5.18 8.94
CA LEU A 17 0.12 4.14 8.05
C LEU A 17 -1.06 3.45 8.71
N GLN A 18 -2.12 3.25 7.93
CA GLN A 18 -3.25 2.44 8.35
C GLN A 18 -2.82 0.97 8.30
N GLY A 19 -3.33 0.18 9.24
CA GLY A 19 -3.17 -1.26 9.27
C GLY A 19 -3.88 -1.93 8.09
N VAL A 20 -3.61 -3.22 7.93
CA VAL A 20 -4.25 -4.01 6.88
C VAL A 20 -5.75 -4.12 7.18
N ARG A 21 -6.57 -3.78 6.19
CA ARG A 21 -8.04 -3.93 6.29
C ARG A 21 -8.52 -4.99 5.33
N PHE A 22 -8.99 -6.10 5.87
CA PHE A 22 -9.64 -7.15 5.10
C PHE A 22 -11.10 -6.79 4.81
N PHE A 23 -11.58 -7.15 3.63
CA PHE A 23 -12.97 -7.05 3.22
C PHE A 23 -13.36 -8.30 2.43
N ALA A 24 -14.66 -8.47 2.14
CA ALA A 24 -15.22 -9.72 1.65
C ALA A 24 -14.56 -10.35 0.40
N ARG A 25 -13.80 -9.58 -0.39
CA ARG A 25 -13.15 -10.04 -1.61
C ARG A 25 -11.71 -9.56 -1.74
N GLY A 26 -11.03 -9.27 -0.62
CA GLY A 26 -9.68 -8.74 -0.67
C GLY A 26 -9.18 -8.07 0.60
N ALA A 27 -8.09 -7.33 0.43
CA ALA A 27 -7.44 -6.57 1.49
C ALA A 27 -6.99 -5.20 0.97
N ARG A 28 -6.92 -4.22 1.88
CA ARG A 28 -6.34 -2.90 1.61
C ARG A 28 -5.11 -2.69 2.47
N THR A 29 -4.03 -2.22 1.87
CA THR A 29 -2.78 -1.88 2.54
C THR A 29 -2.42 -0.42 2.32
N HIS A 30 -1.86 0.23 3.34
CA HIS A 30 -1.30 1.57 3.24
C HIS A 30 0.23 1.49 3.41
N THR A 31 0.97 2.00 2.41
CA THR A 31 2.42 1.88 2.31
C THR A 31 3.05 3.25 2.04
N ILE A 32 4.23 3.51 2.61
CA ILE A 32 5.10 4.61 2.22
C ILE A 32 6.32 4.08 1.47
N LEU A 33 6.66 4.74 0.36
CA LEU A 33 7.92 4.56 -0.37
C LEU A 33 8.71 5.86 -0.30
N LEU A 34 9.96 5.78 0.13
CA LEU A 34 10.97 6.82 -0.03
C LEU A 34 12.02 6.32 -1.01
N ASP A 35 12.17 7.00 -2.13
CA ASP A 35 13.21 6.72 -3.12
C ASP A 35 14.21 7.88 -3.14
N GLY A 36 15.40 7.64 -2.58
CA GLY A 36 16.46 8.66 -2.50
C GLY A 36 17.09 9.00 -3.85
N ARG A 37 17.03 8.08 -4.83
CA ARG A 37 17.55 8.32 -6.18
C ARG A 37 16.60 9.19 -7.00
N MET A 38 15.29 8.96 -6.87
CA MET A 38 14.27 9.72 -7.59
C MET A 38 13.77 10.96 -6.84
N GLY A 39 14.14 11.11 -5.56
CA GLY A 39 13.66 12.18 -4.68
C GLY A 39 12.14 12.14 -4.48
N LYS A 40 11.56 10.94 -4.37
CA LYS A 40 10.10 10.75 -4.26
C LYS A 40 9.72 10.20 -2.89
N VAL A 41 8.68 10.79 -2.31
CA VAL A 41 7.89 10.19 -1.23
C VAL A 41 6.52 9.85 -1.82
N ARG A 42 6.10 8.59 -1.69
CA ARG A 42 4.80 8.14 -2.19
C ARG A 42 4.04 7.45 -1.07
N PHE A 43 2.83 7.92 -0.80
CA PHE A 43 1.83 7.16 -0.09
C PHE A 43 1.07 6.31 -1.11
N ILE A 44 1.04 5.00 -0.88
CA ILE A 44 0.48 4.02 -1.79
C ILE A 44 -0.64 3.31 -1.03
N ASN A 45 -1.87 3.52 -1.49
CA ASN A 45 -3.03 2.76 -1.07
C ASN A 45 -3.33 1.71 -2.12
N THR A 46 -3.24 0.43 -1.73
CA THR A 46 -3.44 -0.70 -2.65
C THR A 46 -4.63 -1.51 -2.21
N GLN A 47 -5.52 -1.81 -3.16
CA GLN A 47 -6.58 -2.80 -3.02
C GLN A 47 -6.10 -4.09 -3.69
N HIS A 48 -5.94 -5.13 -2.87
CA HIS A 48 -5.62 -6.49 -3.31
C HIS A 48 -6.94 -7.24 -3.45
N PHE A 49 -7.20 -7.83 -4.62
CA PHE A 49 -8.39 -8.65 -4.87
C PHE A 49 -8.01 -10.13 -4.84
N GLU A 50 -8.83 -10.96 -4.19
CA GLU A 50 -8.59 -12.41 -4.09
C GLU A 50 -8.66 -13.13 -5.44
N ASP A 51 -9.57 -12.69 -6.32
CA ASP A 51 -9.67 -13.15 -7.72
C ASP A 51 -9.32 -11.98 -8.65
N PRO A 52 -8.05 -11.88 -9.11
CA PRO A 52 -7.61 -10.86 -10.04
C PRO A 52 -8.29 -10.95 -11.41
N ALA A 53 -8.80 -12.12 -11.80
CA ALA A 53 -9.51 -12.28 -13.07
C ALA A 53 -10.96 -11.76 -12.99
N LYS A 54 -11.50 -11.55 -11.79
CA LYS A 54 -12.86 -11.04 -11.57
C LYS A 54 -12.88 -9.98 -10.46
N PRO A 55 -12.18 -8.83 -10.63
CA PRO A 55 -12.13 -7.81 -9.59
C PRO A 55 -13.53 -7.23 -9.32
N PRO A 56 -13.86 -6.88 -8.07
CA PRO A 56 -15.08 -6.15 -7.76
C PRO A 56 -15.08 -4.77 -8.45
N VAL A 57 -16.26 -4.27 -8.80
CA VAL A 57 -16.42 -2.91 -9.32
C VAL A 57 -16.09 -1.92 -8.21
N VAL A 58 -14.94 -1.26 -8.32
CA VAL A 58 -14.55 -0.18 -7.39
C VAL A 58 -15.07 1.13 -7.95
N ARG A 59 -15.95 1.79 -7.19
CA ARG A 59 -16.20 3.23 -7.37
C ARG A 59 -15.12 4.00 -6.64
N ILE A 60 -14.41 4.85 -7.38
CA ILE A 60 -13.31 5.70 -6.89
C ILE A 60 -13.89 7.04 -6.48
#